data_AF-A0A819M1D9-F1
#
_entry.id   AF-A0A819M1D9-F1
#
_cell.length_a   1.000
_cell.length_b   1.000
_cell.length_c   1.000
_cell.angle_alpha   90.00
_cell.angle_beta   90.00
_cell.angle_gamma   90.00
#
_symmetry.space_group_name_H-M   'P 1'
#
loop_
_entity.id
_entity.type
_entity.pdbx_description
1 polymer ?
#
loop_
_entity_poly.entity_id
_entity_poly.type
_entity_poly.pdbx_seq_one_letter_code
_entity_poly.pdbx_strand_id
1 'polypeptide(L)'
;MVRFSTTTYGREYPDSARNLRGIAMKFNTDEGNYDILCVNFPVFFVLDPTQGLDNFSDAEGMRMCGEDPDYAKNDLWQHLDNGETCEFKFQIQMTSEGEIHKVADFYPCDATKIWPEERYTYLEFGRVSFHQIPVNYPFRTHQYHPLARNGRLRCDANGSVESNIYPNSFTQPPRARLDLTCNEKPQSLQGYLARKSHSHHENEFSPDTEYVQAR
;
A
#
# COMPACT_ATOMS: atom_id res chain seq x y z
N MET A 1 -2.44 -7.85 8.97
CA MET A 1 -1.09 -8.43 8.77
C MET A 1 -0.20 -7.34 8.21
N VAL A 2 1.05 -7.23 8.68
CA VAL A 2 2.02 -6.26 8.13
C VAL A 2 3.35 -6.92 7.85
N ARG A 3 4.03 -6.44 6.81
CA ARG A 3 5.36 -6.88 6.40
C ARG A 3 6.23 -5.68 6.11
N PHE A 4 7.38 -5.64 6.79
CA PHE A 4 8.47 -4.72 6.50
C PHE A 4 9.48 -5.38 5.55
N SER A 5 10.13 -4.59 4.70
CA SER A 5 11.21 -5.08 3.85
C SER A 5 12.15 -3.99 3.37
N THR A 6 13.37 -4.36 2.98
CA THR A 6 14.24 -3.57 2.11
C THR A 6 13.79 -3.70 0.65
N THR A 7 14.27 -2.81 -0.23
CA THR A 7 13.86 -2.79 -1.65
C THR A 7 14.90 -3.40 -2.59
N THR A 8 16.19 -3.13 -2.36
CA THR A 8 17.27 -3.59 -3.26
C THR A 8 17.90 -4.90 -2.77
N TYR A 9 18.50 -5.62 -3.70
CA TYR A 9 19.30 -6.84 -3.50
C TYR A 9 18.50 -8.07 -3.05
N GLY A 10 19.21 -9.17 -2.78
CA GLY A 10 18.63 -10.47 -2.50
C GLY A 10 18.10 -10.62 -1.08
N ARG A 11 17.60 -11.82 -0.77
CA ARG A 11 17.00 -12.19 0.52
C ARG A 11 17.91 -11.93 1.73
N GLU A 12 19.21 -12.01 1.55
CA GLU A 12 20.23 -11.91 2.61
C GLU A 12 20.80 -10.49 2.75
N TYR A 13 20.16 -9.50 2.12
CA TYR A 13 20.59 -8.12 2.24
C TYR A 13 20.39 -7.61 3.67
N PRO A 14 21.40 -6.99 4.31
CA PRO A 14 21.35 -6.64 5.72
C PRO A 14 20.27 -5.57 6.00
N ASP A 15 19.56 -5.77 7.11
CA ASP A 15 18.40 -4.96 7.49
C ASP A 15 18.73 -3.49 7.73
N SER A 16 19.95 -3.17 8.16
CA SER A 16 20.39 -1.81 8.51
C SER A 16 21.04 -1.04 7.37
N ALA A 17 21.17 -1.64 6.18
CA ALA A 17 21.77 -0.96 5.03
C ALA A 17 20.85 0.14 4.47
N ARG A 18 21.46 1.19 3.90
CA ARG A 18 20.73 2.30 3.29
C ARG A 18 19.84 1.79 2.16
N ASN A 19 18.53 1.90 2.34
CA ASN A 19 17.54 1.42 1.38
C ASN A 19 16.16 2.05 1.63
N LEU A 20 15.29 2.02 0.62
CA LEU A 20 13.87 2.27 0.83
C LEU A 20 13.28 1.11 1.65
N ARG A 21 12.42 1.44 2.63
CA ARG A 21 11.71 0.45 3.45
C ARG A 21 10.27 0.35 2.96
N GLY A 22 9.89 -0.86 2.54
CA GLY A 22 8.52 -1.20 2.20
C GLY A 22 7.72 -1.53 3.46
N ILE A 23 6.49 -1.03 3.52
CA ILE A 23 5.52 -1.27 4.59
C ILE A 23 4.24 -1.78 3.93
N ALA A 24 4.07 -3.09 3.87
CA ALA A 24 2.92 -3.73 3.23
C ALA A 24 1.92 -4.15 4.30
N MET A 25 0.68 -3.68 4.19
CA MET A 25 -0.40 -3.95 5.13
C MET A 25 -1.55 -4.65 4.42
N LYS A 26 -2.03 -5.74 5.01
CA LYS A 26 -3.22 -6.49 4.57
C LYS A 26 -4.32 -6.38 5.61
N PHE A 27 -5.43 -5.79 5.21
CA PHE A 27 -6.68 -5.71 5.94
C PHE A 27 -7.61 -6.79 5.42
N ASN A 28 -7.96 -7.75 6.27
CA ASN A 28 -9.00 -8.72 5.95
C ASN A 28 -10.34 -8.08 6.33
N THR A 29 -11.08 -7.59 5.35
CA THR A 29 -12.39 -6.96 5.53
C THR A 29 -13.50 -7.95 5.23
N ASP A 30 -14.74 -7.57 5.55
CA ASP A 30 -15.92 -8.38 5.24
C ASP A 30 -16.22 -8.42 3.73
N GLU A 31 -15.65 -7.48 2.97
CA GLU A 31 -15.80 -7.32 1.53
C GLU A 31 -14.60 -7.86 0.73
N GLY A 32 -13.56 -8.36 1.41
CA GLY A 32 -12.38 -8.93 0.78
C GLY A 32 -11.08 -8.54 1.46
N ASN A 33 -9.96 -8.83 0.81
CA ASN A 33 -8.66 -8.37 1.29
C ASN A 33 -8.35 -7.00 0.67
N TYR A 34 -8.12 -6.00 1.51
CA TYR A 34 -7.63 -4.70 1.10
C TYR A 34 -6.15 -4.58 1.48
N ASP A 35 -5.29 -4.45 0.48
CA ASP A 35 -3.85 -4.35 0.66
C ASP A 35 -3.40 -2.91 0.40
N ILE A 36 -2.75 -2.30 1.39
CA ILE A 36 -2.12 -1.00 1.26
C ILE A 36 -0.61 -1.22 1.28
N LEU A 37 0.05 -0.80 0.21
CA LEU A 37 1.49 -0.92 0.03
C LEU A 37 2.11 0.47 0.13
N CYS A 38 2.79 0.73 1.23
CA CYS A 38 3.47 1.98 1.50
C CYS A 38 4.99 1.80 1.42
N VAL A 39 5.69 2.93 1.32
CA VAL A 39 7.11 3.05 1.63
C VAL A 39 7.27 3.98 2.82
N ASN A 40 8.46 4.03 3.43
CA ASN A 40 8.77 4.93 4.54
C ASN A 40 8.92 6.41 4.13
N PHE A 41 8.41 6.81 2.96
CA PHE A 41 8.42 8.19 2.45
C PHE A 41 6.99 8.64 2.11
N PRO A 42 6.65 9.92 2.34
CA PRO A 42 5.28 10.42 2.26
C PRO A 42 4.88 10.73 0.82
N VAL A 43 4.31 9.76 0.09
CA VAL A 43 3.89 10.00 -1.31
C VAL A 43 2.36 9.95 -1.51
N PHE A 44 1.57 9.37 -0.61
CA PHE A 44 0.09 9.45 -0.65
C PHE A 44 -0.54 9.17 0.72
N PHE A 45 -0.29 7.97 1.23
CA PHE A 45 -0.68 7.55 2.57
C PHE A 45 0.49 7.75 3.51
N VAL A 46 0.25 8.40 4.64
CA VAL A 46 1.28 8.62 5.66
C VAL A 46 1.02 7.69 6.83
N LEU A 47 2.07 6.96 7.17
CA LEU A 47 2.16 6.13 8.35
C LEU A 47 3.11 6.83 9.31
N ASP A 48 2.57 7.36 10.40
CA ASP A 48 3.34 8.01 11.44
C ASP A 48 3.58 7.01 12.60
N PRO A 49 4.83 6.60 12.87
CA PRO A 49 5.13 5.70 13.97
C PRO A 49 4.89 6.41 15.30
N THR A 50 4.09 5.80 16.18
CA THR A 50 3.77 6.40 17.48
C THR A 50 4.99 6.54 18.41
N GLN A 51 6.01 5.72 18.20
CA GLN A 51 7.29 5.72 18.93
C GLN A 51 8.24 6.82 18.45
N GLY A 52 7.90 7.51 17.36
CA GLY A 52 8.75 8.52 16.75
C GLY A 52 9.75 7.94 15.74
N LEU A 53 10.49 8.85 15.11
CA LEU A 53 11.52 8.52 14.13
C LEU A 53 12.87 8.43 14.83
N ASP A 54 13.55 7.30 14.63
CA ASP A 54 14.93 7.09 15.05
C ASP A 54 15.73 6.50 13.87
N ASN A 55 16.90 7.07 13.61
CA ASN A 55 17.70 6.76 12.42
C ASN A 55 19.15 6.50 12.80
N PHE A 56 19.75 5.46 12.20
CA PHE A 56 21.19 5.27 12.26
C PHE A 56 21.94 6.35 11.47
N SER A 57 23.10 6.75 11.99
CA SER A 57 24.13 7.35 11.15
C SER A 57 24.68 6.34 10.15
N ASP A 58 25.35 6.83 9.10
CA ASP A 58 25.95 5.95 8.07
C ASP A 58 26.96 4.95 8.67
N ALA A 59 27.78 5.42 9.62
CA ALA A 59 28.77 4.59 10.30
C ALA A 59 28.13 3.52 11.20
N GLU A 60 27.07 3.88 11.93
CA GLU A 60 26.33 2.92 12.76
C GLU A 60 25.60 1.90 11.90
N GLY A 61 24.92 2.34 10.84
CA GLY A 61 24.22 1.45 9.91
C GLY A 61 25.18 0.45 9.27
N MET A 62 26.35 0.90 8.82
CA MET A 62 27.39 0.02 8.26
C MET A 62 27.91 -0.99 9.29
N ARG A 63 28.16 -0.54 10.53
CA ARG A 63 28.60 -1.41 11.62
C ARG A 63 27.55 -2.48 11.93
N MET A 64 26.29 -2.07 12.05
CA MET A 64 25.16 -2.98 12.31
C MET A 64 24.99 -4.02 11.21
N CYS A 65 25.21 -3.65 9.93
CA CYS A 65 25.19 -4.62 8.83
C CYS A 65 26.20 -5.77 9.01
N GLY A 66 27.32 -5.53 9.67
CA GLY A 66 28.34 -6.54 9.95
C GLY A 66 28.14 -7.29 11.26
N GLU A 67 27.62 -6.63 12.29
CA GLU A 67 27.40 -7.21 13.62
C GLU A 67 26.11 -8.04 13.70
N ASP A 68 25.00 -7.49 13.20
CA ASP A 68 23.69 -8.15 13.15
C ASP A 68 22.96 -7.79 11.84
N PRO A 69 23.13 -8.59 10.77
CA PRO A 69 22.46 -8.36 9.50
C PRO A 69 20.93 -8.52 9.60
N ASP A 70 20.42 -9.16 10.66
CA ASP A 70 19.00 -9.39 10.92
C ASP A 70 18.42 -8.46 12.01
N TYR A 71 19.14 -7.37 12.34
CA TYR A 71 18.82 -6.46 13.44
C TYR A 71 17.34 -6.05 13.51
N ALA A 72 16.77 -5.54 12.42
CA ALA A 72 15.39 -5.03 12.44
C ALA A 72 14.36 -6.14 12.65
N LYS A 73 14.64 -7.36 12.15
CA LYS A 73 13.80 -8.52 12.43
C LYS A 73 13.90 -8.89 13.91
N ASN A 74 15.11 -9.03 14.44
CA ASN A 74 15.34 -9.40 15.83
C ASN A 74 14.71 -8.39 16.81
N ASP A 75 14.88 -7.10 16.53
CA ASP A 75 14.29 -6.00 17.29
C ASP A 75 12.76 -6.08 17.33
N LEU A 76 12.11 -6.25 16.16
CA LEU A 76 10.66 -6.40 16.09
C LEU A 76 10.17 -7.65 16.85
N TRP A 77 10.86 -8.77 16.72
CA TRP A 77 10.50 -10.01 17.42
C TRP A 77 10.61 -9.85 18.94
N GLN A 78 11.70 -9.26 19.43
CA GLN A 78 11.91 -9.04 20.86
C GLN A 78 10.86 -8.11 21.46
N HIS A 79 10.51 -7.02 20.78
CA HIS A 79 9.43 -6.11 21.22
C HIS A 79 8.10 -6.86 21.35
N LEU A 80 7.73 -7.65 20.34
CA LEU A 80 6.48 -8.42 20.37
C LEU A 80 6.47 -9.51 21.46
N ASP A 81 7.59 -10.21 21.66
CA ASP A 81 7.72 -11.26 22.69
C ASP A 81 7.68 -10.67 24.12
N ASN A 82 8.16 -9.44 24.30
CA ASN A 82 8.04 -8.71 25.56
C ASN A 82 6.62 -8.20 25.84
N GLY A 83 5.67 -8.42 24.91
CA GLY A 83 4.30 -7.93 25.00
C GLY A 83 4.16 -6.44 24.67
N GLU A 84 5.21 -5.83 24.10
CA GLU A 84 5.17 -4.46 23.63
C GLU A 84 4.48 -4.40 22.25
N THR A 85 3.82 -3.28 21.98
CA THR A 85 3.05 -3.11 20.75
C THR A 85 3.72 -2.08 19.85
N CYS A 86 3.86 -2.42 18.57
CA CYS A 86 4.21 -1.44 17.56
C CYS A 86 2.95 -0.88 16.91
N GLU A 87 2.73 0.44 17.05
CA GLU A 87 1.56 1.13 16.51
C GLU A 87 1.94 2.22 15.51
N PHE A 88 1.23 2.24 14.39
CA PHE A 88 1.30 3.32 13.40
C PHE A 88 -0.04 4.04 13.35
N LYS A 89 0.00 5.37 13.32
CA LYS A 89 -1.16 6.20 12.98
C LYS A 89 -1.32 6.21 11.47
N PHE A 90 -2.55 6.04 11.04
CA PHE A 90 -2.88 6.02 9.63
C PHE A 90 -3.55 7.35 9.25
N GLN A 91 -2.89 8.09 8.37
CA GLN A 91 -3.30 9.43 7.98
C GLN A 91 -3.48 9.56 6.47
N ILE A 92 -4.48 10.35 6.08
CA ILE A 92 -4.77 10.69 4.67
C ILE A 92 -4.84 12.20 4.48
N GLN A 93 -4.47 12.63 3.28
CA GLN A 93 -4.84 13.94 2.76
C GLN A 93 -6.00 13.75 1.79
N MET A 94 -6.96 14.66 1.83
CA MET A 94 -8.13 14.63 0.96
C MET A 94 -8.37 16.00 0.35
N THR A 95 -8.86 16.00 -0.88
CA THR A 95 -9.37 17.19 -1.55
C THR A 95 -10.54 16.79 -2.44
N SER A 96 -11.35 17.77 -2.85
CA SER A 96 -12.42 17.52 -3.80
C SER A 96 -11.87 17.47 -5.23
N GLU A 97 -12.51 16.67 -6.09
CA GLU A 97 -12.13 16.44 -7.48
C GLU A 97 -11.97 17.75 -8.29
N GLY A 98 -12.75 18.79 -7.97
CA GLY A 98 -12.70 20.09 -8.65
C GLY A 98 -11.65 21.07 -8.14
N GLU A 99 -11.10 20.85 -6.94
CA GLU A 99 -10.13 21.76 -6.30
C GLU A 99 -8.68 21.28 -6.49
N ILE A 100 -8.50 20.02 -6.85
CA ILE A 100 -7.19 19.37 -6.95
C ILE A 100 -6.25 20.06 -7.95
N HIS A 101 -6.80 20.66 -9.01
CA HIS A 101 -6.05 21.38 -10.05
C HIS A 101 -5.87 22.88 -9.78
N LYS A 102 -6.53 23.41 -8.74
CA LYS A 102 -6.57 24.86 -8.47
C LYS A 102 -5.56 25.32 -7.43
N VAL A 103 -4.97 24.38 -6.68
CA VAL A 103 -4.26 24.67 -5.43
C VAL A 103 -2.83 24.14 -5.42
N ALA A 104 -2.47 23.22 -6.32
CA ALA A 104 -1.12 22.67 -6.40
C ALA A 104 -0.37 23.29 -7.58
N ASP A 105 0.83 23.82 -7.32
CA ASP A 105 1.81 24.23 -8.34
C ASP A 105 2.49 22.98 -8.97
N PHE A 106 1.81 21.83 -8.95
CA PHE A 106 2.25 20.55 -9.45
C PHE A 106 1.05 19.65 -9.76
N TYR A 107 1.29 18.59 -10.53
CA TYR A 107 0.23 17.62 -10.85
C TYR A 107 -0.07 16.70 -9.66
N PRO A 108 -1.32 16.61 -9.20
CA PRO A 108 -1.66 15.96 -7.93
C PRO A 108 -1.43 14.44 -7.89
N CYS A 109 -1.41 13.79 -9.06
CA CYS A 109 -1.11 12.36 -9.18
C CYS A 109 0.37 12.10 -9.56
N ASP A 110 1.24 13.11 -9.50
CA ASP A 110 2.68 12.94 -9.61
C ASP A 110 3.23 12.37 -8.30
N ALA A 111 3.59 11.09 -8.31
CA ALA A 111 4.16 10.38 -7.16
C ALA A 111 5.57 10.86 -6.75
N THR A 112 6.14 11.85 -7.44
CA THR A 112 7.41 12.48 -7.02
C THR A 112 7.19 13.73 -6.15
N LYS A 113 5.93 14.12 -5.91
CA LYS A 113 5.55 15.34 -5.19
C LYS A 113 4.77 15.00 -3.93
N ILE A 114 4.86 15.90 -2.96
CA ILE A 114 4.16 15.81 -1.69
C ILE A 114 3.10 16.90 -1.65
N TRP A 115 1.92 16.57 -1.15
CA TRP A 115 0.88 17.56 -0.93
C TRP A 115 1.23 18.40 0.30
N PRO A 116 1.40 19.73 0.17
CA PRO A 116 1.83 20.57 1.28
C PRO A 116 0.85 20.50 2.45
N GLU A 117 1.34 20.19 3.65
CA GLU A 117 0.53 20.03 4.86
C GLU A 117 -0.25 21.30 5.23
N GLU A 118 0.33 22.47 4.92
CA GLU A 118 -0.27 23.78 5.13
C GLU A 118 -1.58 23.96 4.33
N ARG A 119 -1.68 23.31 3.17
CA ARG A 119 -2.84 23.37 2.27
C ARG A 119 -3.75 22.16 2.44
N TYR A 120 -3.18 21.00 2.74
CA TYR A 120 -3.87 19.73 2.87
C TYR A 120 -3.48 19.06 4.18
N THR A 121 -4.28 19.28 5.22
CA THR A 121 -4.02 18.73 6.55
C THR A 121 -4.19 17.21 6.57
N TYR A 122 -3.31 16.52 7.30
CA TYR A 122 -3.46 15.10 7.57
C TYR A 122 -4.67 14.82 8.47
N LEU A 123 -5.51 13.89 8.02
CA LEU A 123 -6.64 13.38 8.77
C LEU A 123 -6.31 11.96 9.25
N GLU A 124 -6.19 11.79 10.57
CA GLU A 124 -6.07 10.47 11.18
C GLU A 124 -7.42 9.74 11.10
N PHE A 125 -7.42 8.51 10.59
CA PHE A 125 -8.64 7.70 10.52
C PHE A 125 -8.49 6.31 11.12
N GLY A 126 -7.31 5.94 11.59
CA GLY A 126 -7.10 4.65 12.24
C GLY A 126 -5.70 4.45 12.78
N ARG A 127 -5.54 3.34 13.51
CA ARG A 127 -4.25 2.86 14.03
C ARG A 127 -4.10 1.38 13.66
N VAL A 128 -2.89 0.94 13.39
CA VAL A 128 -2.61 -0.46 13.07
C VAL A 128 -1.59 -1.01 14.06
N SER A 129 -1.94 -2.12 14.70
CA SER A 129 -1.04 -2.94 15.52
C SER A 129 -0.85 -4.33 14.88
N PHE A 130 0.27 -5.00 15.17
CA PHE A 130 0.66 -6.24 14.50
C PHE A 130 0.77 -7.40 15.49
N HIS A 131 -0.15 -8.37 15.43
CA HIS A 131 -0.19 -9.50 16.37
C HIS A 131 -0.34 -10.87 15.69
N GLN A 132 -0.31 -10.96 14.35
CA GLN A 132 -0.65 -12.19 13.63
C GLN A 132 0.29 -12.51 12.47
N ILE A 133 0.62 -13.80 12.34
CA ILE A 133 1.34 -14.43 11.23
C ILE A 133 0.58 -14.19 9.90
N PRO A 134 1.30 -13.99 8.78
CA PRO A 134 0.69 -13.79 7.47
C PRO A 134 -0.18 -14.97 7.02
N VAL A 135 -1.48 -14.71 6.83
CA VAL A 135 -2.42 -15.62 6.17
C VAL A 135 -2.85 -14.99 4.86
N ASN A 136 -2.56 -15.66 3.74
CA ASN A 136 -2.97 -15.21 2.41
C ASN A 136 -4.25 -15.93 1.96
N TYR A 137 -5.35 -15.64 2.63
CA TYR A 137 -6.70 -16.12 2.30
C TYR A 137 -7.69 -15.06 2.81
N PRO A 138 -8.71 -14.63 2.03
CA PRO A 138 -9.70 -13.67 2.49
C PRO A 138 -10.68 -14.31 3.46
N PHE A 139 -10.19 -14.73 4.63
CA PHE A 139 -10.94 -15.56 5.57
C PHE A 139 -12.11 -14.84 6.24
N ARG A 140 -12.09 -13.49 6.25
CA ARG A 140 -13.16 -12.69 6.86
C ARG A 140 -14.32 -12.42 5.90
N THR A 141 -14.11 -12.52 4.59
CA THR A 141 -15.15 -12.10 3.65
C THR A 141 -16.39 -12.98 3.73
N HIS A 142 -17.56 -12.36 3.61
CA HIS A 142 -18.83 -13.09 3.55
C HIS A 142 -18.93 -13.98 2.32
N GLN A 143 -18.29 -13.59 1.20
CA GLN A 143 -18.40 -14.26 -0.08
C GLN A 143 -17.05 -14.29 -0.81
N TYR A 144 -16.42 -15.46 -0.88
CA TYR A 144 -15.23 -15.68 -1.70
C TYR A 144 -15.55 -16.61 -2.87
N HIS A 145 -15.85 -16.01 -4.02
CA HIS A 145 -16.37 -16.75 -5.18
C HIS A 145 -15.75 -16.33 -6.52
N PRO A 146 -14.43 -16.54 -6.72
CA PRO A 146 -13.81 -16.28 -8.01
C PRO A 146 -14.32 -17.26 -9.08
N LEU A 147 -14.46 -16.77 -10.32
CA LEU A 147 -14.70 -17.63 -11.50
C LEU A 147 -13.45 -18.46 -11.87
N ALA A 148 -12.29 -18.11 -11.33
CA ALA A 148 -11.03 -18.81 -11.59
C ALA A 148 -11.06 -20.27 -11.10
N ARG A 149 -10.65 -21.20 -11.99
CA ARG A 149 -10.55 -22.64 -11.75
C ARG A 149 -9.16 -23.16 -12.13
N ASN A 150 -8.84 -24.34 -11.65
CA ASN A 150 -7.60 -25.08 -11.86
C ASN A 150 -6.37 -24.26 -11.42
N GLY A 151 -5.22 -24.49 -12.06
CA GLY A 151 -3.95 -23.88 -11.70
C GLY A 151 -3.05 -24.82 -10.91
N ARG A 152 -1.74 -24.52 -10.90
CA ARG A 152 -0.77 -25.26 -10.11
C ARG A 152 -1.08 -25.07 -8.61
N LEU A 153 -0.89 -26.13 -7.82
CA LEU A 153 -1.09 -26.11 -6.36
C LEU A 153 -2.53 -25.72 -5.91
N ARG A 154 -3.55 -26.06 -6.70
CA ARG A 154 -4.96 -25.86 -6.33
C ARG A 154 -5.34 -26.75 -5.13
N CYS A 155 -5.69 -26.13 -4.00
CA CYS A 155 -5.91 -26.82 -2.72
C CYS A 155 -7.28 -26.52 -2.05
N ASP A 156 -8.18 -25.82 -2.72
CA ASP A 156 -9.46 -25.31 -2.20
C ASP A 156 -10.70 -26.05 -2.78
N ALA A 157 -10.52 -27.29 -3.22
CA ALA A 157 -11.53 -28.10 -3.94
C ALA A 157 -11.99 -27.53 -5.31
N ASN A 158 -11.36 -26.47 -5.81
CA ASN A 158 -11.50 -25.99 -7.19
C ASN A 158 -12.95 -25.67 -7.62
N GLY A 159 -13.77 -25.16 -6.70
CA GLY A 159 -15.17 -24.86 -6.99
C GLY A 159 -16.04 -26.08 -7.35
N SER A 160 -15.53 -27.30 -7.14
CA SER A 160 -16.27 -28.56 -7.31
C SER A 160 -17.03 -28.67 -8.64
N VAL A 161 -18.31 -29.02 -8.61
CA VAL A 161 -19.20 -29.25 -9.76
C VAL A 161 -19.81 -27.99 -10.34
N GLU A 162 -19.47 -26.82 -9.82
CA GLU A 162 -20.13 -25.57 -10.19
C GLU A 162 -19.66 -25.03 -11.54
N SER A 163 -20.59 -24.37 -12.25
CA SER A 163 -20.26 -23.66 -13.47
C SER A 163 -19.25 -22.55 -13.22
N ASN A 164 -18.27 -22.44 -14.12
CA ASN A 164 -17.24 -21.41 -14.13
C ASN A 164 -17.45 -20.35 -15.22
N ILE A 165 -18.64 -20.31 -15.83
CA ILE A 165 -19.00 -19.39 -16.93
C ILE A 165 -20.10 -18.44 -16.46
N TYR A 166 -20.01 -17.16 -16.85
CA TYR A 166 -21.03 -16.14 -16.57
C TYR A 166 -21.23 -15.19 -17.77
N PRO A 167 -22.47 -14.84 -18.16
CA PRO A 167 -23.74 -15.40 -17.66
C PRO A 167 -23.94 -16.86 -18.11
N ASN A 168 -24.80 -17.62 -17.42
CA ASN A 168 -25.14 -18.99 -17.76
C ASN A 168 -26.63 -19.30 -17.51
N SER A 169 -27.12 -20.42 -18.02
CA SER A 169 -28.53 -20.86 -17.91
C SER A 169 -28.78 -21.88 -16.78
N PHE A 170 -27.82 -22.10 -15.88
CA PHE A 170 -28.01 -22.99 -14.74
C PHE A 170 -28.94 -22.35 -13.69
N THR A 171 -29.72 -23.15 -12.99
CA THR A 171 -30.72 -22.70 -12.00
C THR A 171 -30.13 -22.28 -10.66
N GLN A 172 -28.84 -22.56 -10.44
CA GLN A 172 -28.14 -22.12 -9.23
C GLN A 172 -27.89 -20.62 -9.31
N PRO A 173 -28.10 -19.85 -8.22
CA PRO A 173 -27.77 -18.44 -8.21
C PRO A 173 -26.29 -18.27 -8.61
N PRO A 174 -25.96 -17.38 -9.56
CA PRO A 174 -24.60 -17.20 -10.00
C PRO A 174 -23.74 -16.74 -8.82
N ARG A 175 -22.66 -17.48 -8.55
CA ARG A 175 -21.68 -17.17 -7.49
C ARG A 175 -20.95 -15.85 -7.72
N ALA A 176 -20.77 -15.47 -8.99
CA ALA A 176 -20.36 -14.13 -9.38
C ALA A 176 -21.62 -13.27 -9.55
N ARG A 177 -22.24 -12.86 -8.44
CA ARG A 177 -23.29 -11.85 -8.51
C ARG A 177 -22.60 -10.52 -8.84
N LEU A 178 -22.99 -9.90 -9.94
CA LEU A 178 -22.72 -8.48 -10.15
C LEU A 178 -23.40 -7.73 -9.02
N ASP A 179 -22.64 -7.32 -8.01
CA ASP A 179 -23.12 -6.37 -7.04
C ASP A 179 -23.02 -4.97 -7.66
N LEU A 180 -24.16 -4.47 -8.13
CA LEU A 180 -24.23 -3.17 -8.78
C LEU A 180 -23.94 -2.02 -7.80
N THR A 181 -23.96 -2.26 -6.48
CA THR A 181 -23.53 -1.25 -5.49
C THR A 181 -22.02 -1.06 -5.47
N CYS A 182 -21.26 -2.03 -5.99
CA CYS A 182 -19.80 -1.99 -6.10
C CYS A 182 -19.32 -1.39 -7.42
N ASN A 183 -20.21 -0.80 -8.22
CA ASN A 183 -19.81 -0.14 -9.47
C ASN A 183 -18.91 1.07 -9.18
N GLU A 184 -17.76 1.12 -9.85
CA GLU A 184 -16.87 2.27 -9.81
C GLU A 184 -17.58 3.50 -10.39
N LYS A 185 -17.32 4.67 -9.78
CA LYS A 185 -17.86 5.95 -10.27
C LYS A 185 -17.29 6.24 -11.66
N PRO A 186 -18.11 6.54 -12.68
CA PRO A 186 -17.60 6.89 -14.01
C PRO A 186 -16.80 8.21 -13.93
N GLN A 187 -15.59 8.18 -14.47
CA GLN A 187 -14.68 9.32 -14.59
C GLN A 187 -14.75 9.86 -16.02
N SER A 188 -14.94 11.18 -16.18
CA SER A 188 -14.95 11.81 -17.51
C SER A 188 -13.52 12.03 -17.99
N LEU A 189 -13.18 11.51 -19.18
CA LEU A 189 -11.86 11.66 -19.78
C LEU A 189 -11.95 12.50 -21.06
N GLN A 190 -10.96 13.36 -21.29
CA GLN A 190 -10.84 14.16 -22.51
C GLN A 190 -9.43 14.08 -23.10
N GLY A 191 -9.34 14.06 -24.43
CA GLY A 191 -8.08 14.03 -25.18
C GLY A 191 -7.89 12.77 -26.02
N TYR A 192 -6.69 12.64 -26.58
CA TYR A 192 -6.31 11.49 -27.40
C TYR A 192 -5.58 10.42 -26.56
N LEU A 193 -5.86 9.14 -26.87
CA LEU A 193 -5.08 8.03 -26.35
C LEU A 193 -3.68 8.06 -26.99
N ALA A 194 -2.68 8.44 -26.20
CA ALA A 194 -1.30 8.56 -26.66
C ALA A 194 -0.32 8.30 -25.51
N ARG A 195 0.92 7.95 -25.86
CA ARG A 195 2.05 7.98 -24.91
C ARG A 195 2.50 9.42 -24.75
N LYS A 196 2.04 10.08 -23.69
CA LYS A 196 2.47 11.44 -23.35
C LYS A 196 3.74 11.39 -22.52
N SER A 197 4.68 12.29 -22.79
CA SER A 197 5.86 12.49 -21.94
C SER A 197 5.45 12.97 -20.54
N HIS A 198 6.12 12.49 -19.49
CA HIS A 198 5.90 13.00 -18.13
C HIS A 198 6.23 14.50 -18.01
N SER A 199 7.15 15.00 -18.83
CA SER A 199 7.52 16.42 -18.90
C SER A 199 6.37 17.35 -19.30
N HIS A 200 5.25 16.82 -19.83
CA HIS A 200 4.02 17.61 -20.01
C HIS A 200 3.46 18.15 -18.69
N HIS A 201 3.72 17.46 -17.58
CA HIS A 201 3.23 17.86 -16.25
C HIS A 201 4.25 18.70 -15.46
N GLU A 202 5.54 18.64 -15.83
CA GLU A 202 6.62 19.34 -15.12
C GLU A 202 6.79 20.80 -15.60
N ASN A 203 6.52 21.08 -16.88
CA ASN A 203 6.76 22.40 -17.49
C ASN A 203 5.60 23.41 -17.37
N GLU A 204 4.42 22.98 -16.88
CA GLU A 204 3.23 23.86 -16.84
C GLU A 204 3.03 24.55 -15.48
N PHE A 205 3.65 24.06 -14.38
CA PHE A 205 3.28 24.48 -13.03
C PHE A 205 4.40 24.96 -12.10
N SER A 206 5.70 24.82 -12.43
CA SER A 206 6.77 25.29 -11.54
C SER A 206 7.96 25.90 -12.30
N PRO A 207 8.41 27.13 -11.96
CA PRO A 207 9.70 27.66 -12.40
C PRO A 207 10.88 27.05 -11.64
N ASP A 208 10.62 26.31 -10.55
CA ASP A 208 11.66 25.62 -9.77
C ASP A 208 11.91 24.23 -10.34
N THR A 209 12.98 24.16 -11.12
CA THR A 209 13.69 22.92 -11.45
C THR A 209 14.21 22.27 -10.17
N GLU A 210 14.05 20.96 -10.06
CA GLU A 210 14.55 20.05 -9.01
C GLU A 210 13.82 20.03 -7.65
N TYR A 211 13.27 18.84 -7.38
CA TYR A 211 13.19 18.19 -6.06
C TYR A 211 13.10 19.13 -4.84
N VAL A 212 11.91 19.61 -4.51
CA VAL A 212 11.57 19.85 -3.11
C VAL A 212 11.43 18.47 -2.46
N GLN A 213 12.57 17.86 -2.09
CA GLN A 213 12.61 16.61 -1.32
C GLN A 213 11.82 16.82 -0.03
N ALA A 214 11.07 15.79 0.39
CA ALA A 214 10.57 15.69 1.75
C ALA A 214 11.71 16.05 2.71
N ARG A 215 11.56 17.13 3.47
CA ARG A 215 12.46 17.45 4.58
C ARG A 215 11.97 16.75 5.83
#